data_AF-A0A8B3NKM0-F1
#
_entry.id   AF-A0A8B3NKM0-F1
#
_cell.length_a   1.000
_cell.length_b   1.000
_cell.length_c   1.000
_cell.angle_alpha   90.00
_cell.angle_beta   90.00
_cell.angle_gamma   90.00
#
_symmetry.space_group_name_H-M   'P 1'
#
loop_
_entity.id
_entity.type
_entity.pdbx_description
1 polymer ?
#
loop_
_entity_poly.entity_id
_entity_poly.type
_entity_poly.pdbx_seq_one_letter_code
_entity_poly.pdbx_strand_id
1 'polypeptide(L)'
;IKAVLALQHGVIPPTININRLNGDLGLEDTPFFVNEQLRPWPRPQGRPRTAGVTGLGIGGTNCHVVLQEWNSDSARAWPGSVARGSHALCLSAKTPSALRRACRNLAVFLRRKREIDLGDVAHTLRVARCQFDHRTVVVARNLDMAIAKLEEEGDRAADRTLSSPSIGFMLPGCGMQHPGMFKDLFDHVPDFRKAFLACAAASRTVLDRDLETVMLGEDDAHATASFEEINVMIFSVQYAMARLLELCGVRPDYLVGHSMSEYVMATLAGILKVEDAVGLTVVRSRTMAKLGIDGAMLAARCGSNEAERILTEDAWRDRAEAGEITVGVVNSNTSVVFTGKREVLQRLQGRLEQLQIPNDLLNTAGVPSHSPLMEPAAEIIDAQVRIVDKRLPDVAIALNSGSLHGAKEPLPESHLSRQATEVIRFDRSLEAVVAAGVTALIDLGPSRNLARFADGAINPEDRKTRIPAIVPAARDKHDEESTDRHVLLECLGALWAAGVAVDWKRASDQLEPLGTRRR
;
A
#
# COMPACT_ATOMS: atom_id res chain seq x y z
N ILE A 1 -38.65 -13.45 19.17
CA ILE A 1 -37.83 -12.26 19.53
C ILE A 1 -37.91 -11.96 21.02
N LYS A 2 -39.07 -11.60 21.60
CA LYS A 2 -39.23 -11.31 23.05
C LYS A 2 -38.54 -12.36 23.94
N ALA A 3 -38.85 -13.64 23.72
CA ALA A 3 -38.27 -14.74 24.49
C ALA A 3 -36.74 -14.82 24.37
N VAL A 4 -36.17 -14.63 23.17
CA VAL A 4 -34.71 -14.64 22.94
C VAL A 4 -34.03 -13.50 23.68
N LEU A 5 -34.57 -12.27 23.61
CA LEU A 5 -34.02 -11.12 24.33
C LEU A 5 -34.15 -11.30 25.85
N ALA A 6 -35.25 -11.87 26.33
CA ALA A 6 -35.44 -12.18 27.76
C ALA A 6 -34.42 -13.21 28.27
N LEU A 7 -34.14 -14.26 27.47
CA LEU A 7 -33.11 -15.25 27.77
C LEU A 7 -31.71 -14.62 27.80
N GLN A 8 -31.39 -13.78 26.80
CA GLN A 8 -30.10 -13.09 26.67
C GLN A 8 -29.84 -12.11 27.82
N HIS A 9 -30.82 -11.29 28.19
CA HIS A 9 -30.67 -10.29 29.25
C HIS A 9 -30.96 -10.85 30.65
N GLY A 10 -31.51 -12.06 30.75
CA GLY A 10 -31.86 -12.66 32.03
C GLY A 10 -32.93 -11.90 32.80
N VAL A 11 -33.87 -11.27 32.09
CA VAL A 11 -34.99 -10.51 32.66
C VAL A 11 -36.27 -10.77 31.89
N ILE A 12 -37.40 -10.85 32.60
CA ILE A 12 -38.73 -11.02 32.02
C ILE A 12 -39.41 -9.64 32.00
N PRO A 13 -39.71 -9.07 30.83
CA PRO A 13 -40.39 -7.79 30.73
C PRO A 13 -41.87 -7.91 31.13
N PRO A 14 -42.48 -6.82 31.63
CA PRO A 14 -43.89 -6.82 32.01
C PRO A 14 -44.80 -7.04 30.81
N THR A 15 -45.96 -7.62 31.07
CA THR A 15 -47.10 -7.63 30.17
C THR A 15 -47.92 -6.39 30.48
N ILE A 16 -48.05 -5.51 29.49
CA ILE A 16 -48.74 -4.23 29.63
C ILE A 16 -50.25 -4.38 29.41
N ASN A 17 -51.01 -3.35 29.78
CA ASN A 17 -52.47 -3.27 29.62
C ASN A 17 -53.24 -4.34 30.43
N ILE A 18 -52.72 -4.72 31.60
CA ILE A 18 -53.40 -5.59 32.55
C ILE A 18 -53.94 -4.71 33.68
N ASN A 19 -55.26 -4.59 33.76
CA ASN A 19 -55.94 -3.90 34.87
C ASN A 19 -56.53 -4.88 35.89
N ARG A 20 -57.02 -6.04 35.41
CA ARG A 20 -57.55 -7.13 36.21
C ARG A 20 -57.40 -8.43 35.43
N LEU A 21 -56.85 -9.47 36.06
CA LEU A 21 -56.74 -10.80 35.46
C LEU A 21 -58.14 -11.46 35.34
N ASN A 22 -58.36 -12.22 34.27
CA ASN A 22 -59.60 -12.99 34.12
C ASN A 22 -59.64 -14.12 35.16
N GLY A 23 -60.66 -14.12 36.02
CA GLY A 23 -60.87 -15.13 37.06
C GLY A 23 -61.06 -16.55 36.51
N ASP A 24 -61.56 -16.68 35.27
CA ASP A 24 -61.73 -17.98 34.61
C ASP A 24 -60.40 -18.69 34.30
N LEU A 25 -59.27 -17.99 34.41
CA LEU A 25 -57.94 -18.59 34.18
C LEU A 25 -57.52 -19.54 35.31
N GLY A 26 -58.11 -19.43 36.51
CA GLY A 26 -57.86 -20.35 37.63
C GLY A 26 -56.39 -20.46 38.05
N LEU A 27 -55.63 -19.36 37.98
CA LEU A 27 -54.17 -19.38 38.20
C LEU A 27 -53.77 -19.52 39.68
N GLU A 28 -54.68 -19.27 40.62
CA GLU A 28 -54.43 -19.14 42.07
C GLU A 28 -53.72 -20.36 42.68
N ASP A 29 -54.07 -21.57 42.22
CA ASP A 29 -53.50 -22.84 42.71
C ASP A 29 -52.44 -23.43 41.75
N THR A 30 -51.90 -22.62 40.83
CA THR A 30 -50.92 -23.07 39.83
C THR A 30 -49.58 -22.36 39.99
N PRO A 31 -48.47 -22.93 39.49
CA PRO A 31 -47.19 -22.22 39.44
C PRO A 31 -47.16 -21.10 38.38
N PHE A 32 -48.24 -20.92 37.61
CA PHE A 32 -48.32 -19.95 36.53
C PHE A 32 -48.87 -18.62 37.02
N PHE A 33 -48.24 -17.54 36.58
CA PHE A 33 -48.70 -16.17 36.83
C PHE A 33 -48.43 -15.31 35.62
N VAL A 34 -49.17 -14.21 35.49
CA VAL A 34 -48.88 -13.21 34.46
C VAL A 34 -47.86 -12.22 34.99
N ASN A 35 -46.77 -12.03 34.24
CA ASN A 35 -45.70 -11.13 34.66
C ASN A 35 -46.10 -9.67 34.41
N GLU A 36 -46.49 -8.94 35.45
CA GLU A 36 -46.95 -7.54 35.37
C GLU A 36 -45.82 -6.51 35.59
N GLN A 37 -44.64 -6.95 36.04
CA GLN A 37 -43.51 -6.08 36.39
C GLN A 37 -42.21 -6.58 35.75
N LEU A 38 -41.18 -5.74 35.63
CA LEU A 38 -39.87 -6.20 35.18
C LEU A 38 -39.26 -7.11 36.25
N ARG A 39 -38.97 -8.38 35.91
CA ARG A 39 -38.45 -9.35 36.87
C ARG A 39 -37.10 -9.92 36.45
N PRO A 40 -36.10 -10.00 37.35
CA PRO A 40 -34.92 -10.81 37.12
C PRO A 40 -35.29 -12.27 36.88
N TRP A 41 -34.56 -12.93 35.99
CA TRP A 41 -34.74 -14.35 35.70
C TRP A 41 -33.44 -15.08 36.05
N PRO A 42 -33.20 -15.47 37.31
CA PRO A 42 -31.98 -16.19 37.66
C PRO A 42 -31.96 -17.60 37.03
N ARG A 43 -30.76 -18.17 36.80
CA ARG A 43 -30.61 -19.57 36.36
C ARG A 43 -31.06 -20.52 37.49
N PRO A 44 -32.13 -21.31 37.32
CA PRO A 44 -32.60 -22.20 38.38
C PRO A 44 -31.61 -23.36 38.58
N GLN A 45 -31.01 -23.46 39.77
CA GLN A 45 -30.04 -24.52 40.12
C GLN A 45 -28.87 -24.63 39.12
N GLY A 46 -28.44 -23.50 38.54
CA GLY A 46 -27.39 -23.47 37.52
C GLY A 46 -27.80 -23.99 36.14
N ARG A 47 -29.07 -24.38 35.93
CA ARG A 47 -29.57 -24.84 34.64
C ARG A 47 -29.86 -23.66 33.69
N PRO A 48 -29.74 -23.87 32.37
CA PRO A 48 -30.10 -22.85 31.38
C PRO A 48 -31.58 -22.46 31.50
N ARG A 49 -31.87 -21.15 31.39
CA ARG A 49 -33.26 -20.67 31.32
C ARG A 49 -33.95 -21.24 30.09
N THR A 50 -35.23 -21.55 30.20
CA THR A 50 -36.02 -22.14 29.11
C THR A 50 -37.33 -21.38 28.95
N ALA A 51 -37.72 -21.07 27.72
CA ALA A 51 -38.96 -20.36 27.38
C ALA A 51 -39.79 -21.19 26.39
N GLY A 52 -41.11 -21.23 26.59
CA GLY A 52 -42.07 -21.70 25.59
C GLY A 52 -42.64 -20.54 24.79
N VAL A 53 -42.82 -20.71 23.48
CA VAL A 53 -43.51 -19.76 22.60
C VAL A 53 -44.58 -20.52 21.83
N THR A 54 -45.84 -20.16 22.07
CA THR A 54 -47.00 -20.76 21.38
C THR A 54 -47.56 -19.80 20.33
N GLY A 55 -47.87 -20.30 19.14
CA GLY A 55 -48.63 -19.60 18.11
C GLY A 55 -49.86 -20.43 17.70
N LEU A 56 -51.04 -19.81 17.74
CA LEU A 56 -52.32 -20.46 17.44
C LEU A 56 -52.96 -19.73 16.25
N GLY A 57 -53.11 -20.42 15.12
CA GLY A 57 -53.72 -19.87 13.92
C GLY A 57 -55.23 -20.10 13.89
N ILE A 58 -55.99 -19.11 13.39
CA ILE A 58 -57.46 -19.19 13.31
C ILE A 58 -57.96 -20.38 12.47
N GLY A 59 -57.16 -20.86 11.51
CA GLY A 59 -57.45 -22.06 10.71
C GLY A 59 -57.20 -23.39 11.43
N GLY A 60 -56.90 -23.39 12.73
CA GLY A 60 -56.71 -24.60 13.54
C GLY A 60 -55.28 -25.15 13.58
N THR A 61 -54.33 -24.52 12.88
CA THR A 61 -52.91 -24.90 12.97
C THR A 61 -52.26 -24.29 14.21
N ASN A 62 -51.67 -25.15 15.05
CA ASN A 62 -51.00 -24.76 16.29
C ASN A 62 -49.52 -25.10 16.22
N CYS A 63 -48.67 -24.22 16.75
CA CYS A 63 -47.24 -24.43 16.87
C CYS A 63 -46.76 -24.06 18.27
N HIS A 64 -45.84 -24.85 18.82
CA HIS A 64 -45.17 -24.57 20.08
C HIS A 64 -43.67 -24.79 19.92
N VAL A 65 -42.88 -23.81 20.36
CA VAL A 65 -41.42 -23.85 20.30
C VAL A 65 -40.85 -23.69 21.70
N VAL A 66 -39.91 -24.56 22.05
CA VAL A 66 -39.12 -24.47 23.27
C VAL A 66 -37.76 -23.87 22.95
N LEU A 67 -37.40 -22.80 23.63
CA LEU A 67 -36.12 -22.09 23.50
C LEU A 67 -35.32 -22.25 24.79
N GLN A 68 -34.01 -22.43 24.66
CA GLN A 68 -33.11 -22.51 25.80
C GLN A 68 -32.03 -21.43 25.71
N GLU A 69 -31.61 -20.90 26.85
CA GLU A 69 -30.50 -19.95 26.99
C GLU A 69 -29.23 -20.52 26.37
N TRP A 70 -28.52 -19.67 25.63
CA TRP A 70 -27.20 -20.02 25.10
C TRP A 70 -26.18 -20.20 26.24
N ASN A 71 -25.39 -21.28 26.19
CA ASN A 71 -24.33 -21.51 27.18
C ASN A 71 -23.11 -20.61 26.91
N SER A 72 -23.09 -19.43 27.53
CA SER A 72 -21.96 -18.50 27.50
C SER A 72 -20.66 -19.09 28.02
N ASP A 73 -20.73 -20.05 28.94
CA ASP A 73 -19.56 -20.62 29.62
C ASP A 73 -18.79 -21.58 28.70
N SER A 74 -19.43 -22.02 27.61
CA SER A 74 -18.81 -22.78 26.52
C SER A 74 -18.17 -21.91 25.43
N ALA A 75 -18.40 -20.59 25.45
CA ALA A 75 -17.67 -19.69 24.58
C ALA A 75 -16.23 -19.67 25.08
N ARG A 76 -15.30 -20.15 24.24
CA ARG A 76 -13.86 -20.04 24.54
C ARG A 76 -13.57 -18.58 24.89
N ALA A 77 -13.09 -18.35 26.12
CA ALA A 77 -12.56 -17.06 26.50
C ALA A 77 -11.43 -16.74 25.51
N TRP A 78 -11.67 -15.75 24.65
CA TRP A 78 -10.63 -15.27 23.75
C TRP A 78 -9.47 -14.77 24.61
N PRO A 79 -8.20 -15.04 24.27
CA PRO A 79 -7.09 -14.40 24.97
C PRO A 79 -7.30 -12.89 24.93
N GLY A 80 -7.72 -12.36 26.08
CA GLY A 80 -8.01 -10.95 26.25
C GLY A 80 -6.72 -10.17 26.13
N SER A 81 -6.54 -9.53 24.99
CA SER A 81 -5.65 -8.38 24.88
C SER A 81 -6.11 -7.54 23.72
N VAL A 82 -6.31 -6.24 23.98
CA VAL A 82 -6.32 -5.20 22.96
C VAL A 82 -4.92 -5.21 22.34
N ALA A 83 -4.71 -6.10 21.38
CA ALA A 83 -3.41 -6.28 20.77
C ALA A 83 -3.08 -4.97 20.04
N ARG A 84 -2.01 -4.31 20.47
CA ARG A 84 -1.61 -2.99 19.95
C ARG A 84 -1.28 -3.12 18.47
N GLY A 85 -1.90 -2.28 17.64
CA GLY A 85 -1.62 -2.16 16.22
C GLY A 85 -2.79 -1.58 15.45
N SER A 86 -2.61 -1.44 14.14
CA SER A 86 -3.60 -0.83 13.26
C SER A 86 -4.61 -1.86 12.77
N HIS A 87 -5.86 -1.43 12.62
CA HIS A 87 -6.96 -2.23 12.10
C HIS A 87 -7.67 -1.49 10.98
N ALA A 88 -7.98 -2.17 9.87
CA ALA A 88 -8.73 -1.63 8.74
C ALA A 88 -10.23 -1.94 8.85
N LEU A 89 -11.03 -0.95 9.20
CA LEU A 89 -12.48 -1.06 9.26
C LEU A 89 -13.07 -0.91 7.85
N CYS A 90 -13.46 -2.02 7.24
CA CYS A 90 -14.04 -2.05 5.89
C CYS A 90 -15.55 -1.81 5.95
N LEU A 91 -16.04 -0.70 5.41
CA LEU A 91 -17.47 -0.43 5.29
C LEU A 91 -17.89 -0.41 3.82
N SER A 92 -19.05 -0.98 3.53
CA SER A 92 -19.67 -0.87 2.22
C SER A 92 -21.19 -0.74 2.29
N ALA A 93 -21.79 -0.15 1.25
CA ALA A 93 -23.24 -0.01 1.13
C ALA A 93 -23.70 0.02 -0.33
N LYS A 94 -25.01 -0.15 -0.55
CA LYS A 94 -25.64 -0.10 -1.88
C LYS A 94 -25.79 1.32 -2.45
N THR A 95 -25.61 2.36 -1.63
CA THR A 95 -25.68 3.76 -2.07
C THR A 95 -24.68 4.62 -1.30
N PRO A 96 -24.24 5.77 -1.84
CA PRO A 96 -23.34 6.68 -1.12
C PRO A 96 -23.95 7.19 0.20
N SER A 97 -25.26 7.46 0.21
CA SER A 97 -25.96 7.93 1.42
C SER A 97 -26.07 6.86 2.50
N ALA A 98 -26.22 5.59 2.12
CA ALA A 98 -26.19 4.48 3.06
C ALA A 98 -24.78 4.26 3.64
N LEU A 99 -23.73 4.45 2.84
CA LEU A 99 -22.34 4.36 3.32
C LEU A 99 -22.04 5.43 4.38
N ARG A 100 -22.37 6.70 4.11
CA ARG A 100 -22.18 7.80 5.09
C ARG A 100 -22.90 7.52 6.41
N ARG A 101 -24.14 7.03 6.32
CA ARG A 101 -24.92 6.66 7.51
C ARG A 101 -24.30 5.46 8.24
N ALA A 102 -23.73 4.49 7.53
CA ALA A 102 -23.00 3.39 8.15
C ALA A 102 -21.76 3.88 8.93
N CYS A 103 -20.98 4.81 8.37
CA CYS A 103 -19.83 5.42 9.05
C CYS A 103 -20.27 6.16 10.33
N ARG A 104 -21.28 7.04 10.24
CA ARG A 104 -21.81 7.77 11.40
C ARG A 104 -22.38 6.84 12.47
N ASN A 105 -23.13 5.81 12.07
CA ASN A 105 -23.68 4.83 13.00
C ASN A 105 -22.59 4.05 13.73
N LEU A 106 -21.52 3.67 13.01
CA LEU A 106 -20.38 2.98 13.62
C LEU A 106 -19.65 3.91 14.60
N ALA A 107 -19.41 5.17 14.24
CA ALA A 107 -18.82 6.15 15.16
C ALA A 107 -19.63 6.31 16.45
N VAL A 108 -20.97 6.44 16.35
CA VAL A 108 -21.88 6.51 17.51
C VAL A 108 -21.82 5.23 18.35
N PHE A 109 -21.76 4.06 17.71
CA PHE A 109 -21.64 2.78 18.39
C PHE A 109 -20.32 2.69 19.19
N LEU A 110 -19.19 3.03 18.57
CA LEU A 110 -17.87 2.99 19.21
C LEU A 110 -17.76 3.97 20.39
N ARG A 111 -18.42 5.12 20.32
CA ARG A 111 -18.52 6.05 21.47
C ARG A 111 -19.24 5.46 22.66
N ARG A 112 -20.30 4.68 22.42
CA ARG A 112 -21.10 4.04 23.47
C ARG A 112 -20.46 2.77 24.01
N LYS A 113 -19.57 2.15 23.24
CA LYS A 113 -18.92 0.86 23.52
C LYS A 113 -17.40 1.01 23.57
N ARG A 114 -16.93 1.77 24.57
CA ARG A 114 -15.50 2.08 24.75
C ARG A 114 -14.66 0.85 25.12
N GLU A 115 -15.30 -0.20 25.62
CA GLU A 115 -14.69 -1.47 26.01
C GLU A 115 -14.45 -2.43 24.83
N ILE A 116 -14.93 -2.11 23.63
CA ILE A 116 -14.86 -3.02 22.48
C ILE A 116 -13.45 -3.11 21.90
N ASP A 117 -13.05 -4.32 21.52
CA ASP A 117 -11.81 -4.52 20.78
C ASP A 117 -11.98 -4.10 19.31
N LEU A 118 -11.14 -3.18 18.85
CA LEU A 118 -11.20 -2.63 17.50
C LEU A 118 -10.96 -3.69 16.42
N GLY A 119 -10.13 -4.70 16.70
CA GLY A 119 -9.89 -5.79 15.77
C GLY A 119 -11.08 -6.75 15.65
N ASP A 120 -11.91 -6.88 16.68
CA ASP A 120 -13.16 -7.66 16.58
C ASP A 120 -14.19 -6.91 15.71
N VAL A 121 -14.20 -5.58 15.81
CA VAL A 121 -14.99 -4.72 14.90
C VAL A 121 -14.51 -4.89 13.47
N ALA A 122 -13.19 -4.79 13.22
CA ALA A 122 -12.60 -4.98 11.90
C ALA A 122 -12.92 -6.37 11.31
N HIS A 123 -12.75 -7.42 12.12
CA HIS A 123 -13.07 -8.80 11.74
C HIS A 123 -14.54 -8.95 11.37
N THR A 124 -15.45 -8.50 12.24
CA THR A 124 -16.90 -8.56 12.03
C THR A 124 -17.33 -7.86 10.75
N LEU A 125 -16.77 -6.67 10.49
CA LEU A 125 -17.05 -5.90 9.28
C LEU A 125 -16.64 -6.64 7.99
N ARG A 126 -15.62 -7.49 8.04
CA ARG A 126 -15.14 -8.24 6.88
C ARG A 126 -15.87 -9.56 6.65
N VAL A 127 -16.15 -10.31 7.73
CA VAL A 127 -16.65 -11.70 7.61
C VAL A 127 -18.15 -11.83 7.82
N ALA A 128 -18.77 -10.88 8.53
CA ALA A 128 -20.19 -10.96 8.92
C ALA A 128 -21.05 -9.87 8.24
N ARG A 129 -20.53 -9.22 7.19
CA ARG A 129 -21.25 -8.23 6.39
C ARG A 129 -21.12 -8.53 4.91
N CYS A 130 -22.20 -8.26 4.17
CA CYS A 130 -22.15 -8.30 2.71
C CYS A 130 -21.28 -7.16 2.20
N GLN A 131 -20.54 -7.41 1.12
CA GLN A 131 -19.76 -6.40 0.43
C GLN A 131 -20.55 -5.80 -0.72
N PHE A 132 -20.55 -4.47 -0.82
CA PHE A 132 -21.21 -3.69 -1.86
C PHE A 132 -20.23 -2.76 -2.58
N ASP A 133 -20.70 -2.05 -3.61
CA ASP A 133 -19.83 -1.28 -4.51
C ASP A 133 -19.40 0.08 -3.96
N HIS A 134 -20.22 0.73 -3.13
CA HIS A 134 -19.79 1.93 -2.43
C HIS A 134 -19.02 1.54 -1.17
N ARG A 135 -17.73 1.82 -1.16
CA ARG A 135 -16.78 1.31 -0.16
C ARG A 135 -15.97 2.43 0.47
N THR A 136 -15.66 2.30 1.75
CA THR A 136 -14.63 3.10 2.42
C THR A 136 -13.91 2.24 3.47
N VAL A 137 -12.67 2.62 3.77
CA VAL A 137 -11.86 1.95 4.80
C VAL A 137 -11.30 2.99 5.74
N VAL A 138 -11.48 2.76 7.03
CA VAL A 138 -10.83 3.54 8.08
C VAL A 138 -9.76 2.68 8.73
N VAL A 139 -8.49 3.09 8.62
CA VAL A 139 -7.39 2.44 9.33
C VAL A 139 -7.12 3.20 10.62
N ALA A 140 -7.22 2.49 11.74
CA ALA A 140 -7.06 3.10 13.06
C ALA A 140 -6.31 2.20 14.04
N ARG A 141 -5.49 2.82 14.89
CA ARG A 141 -4.71 2.16 15.95
C ARG A 141 -5.39 2.17 17.31
N ASN A 142 -6.47 2.93 17.45
CA ASN A 142 -7.27 3.04 18.67
C ASN A 142 -8.69 3.54 18.34
N LEU A 143 -9.58 3.48 19.34
CA LEU A 143 -10.98 3.85 19.19
C LEU A 143 -11.19 5.34 18.87
N ASP A 144 -10.42 6.25 19.47
CA ASP A 144 -10.59 7.69 19.23
C ASP A 144 -10.24 8.07 17.79
N MET A 145 -9.14 7.53 17.25
CA MET A 145 -8.79 7.67 15.85
C MET A 145 -9.86 7.06 14.93
N ALA A 146 -10.38 5.88 15.27
CA ALA A 146 -11.42 5.23 14.48
C ALA A 146 -12.69 6.10 14.42
N ILE A 147 -13.13 6.63 15.57
CA ILE A 147 -14.30 7.52 15.67
C ILE A 147 -14.07 8.77 14.82
N ALA A 148 -12.94 9.45 14.98
CA ALA A 148 -12.64 10.68 14.24
C ALA A 148 -12.63 10.46 12.72
N LYS A 149 -11.89 9.44 12.23
CA LYS A 149 -11.83 9.11 10.80
C LYS A 149 -13.20 8.66 10.24
N LEU A 150 -14.00 7.93 11.01
CA LEU A 150 -15.36 7.53 10.59
C LEU A 150 -16.32 8.71 10.44
N GLU A 151 -16.18 9.74 11.28
CA GLU A 151 -16.99 10.96 11.15
C GLU A 151 -16.60 11.77 9.93
N GLU A 152 -15.29 11.94 9.71
CA GLU A 152 -14.77 12.58 8.51
C GLU A 152 -15.29 11.89 7.24
N GLU A 153 -15.21 10.56 7.18
CA GLU A 153 -15.76 9.77 6.06
C GLU A 153 -17.29 9.86 5.97
N GLY A 154 -17.98 10.01 7.10
CA GLY A 154 -19.42 10.22 7.15
C GLY A 154 -19.88 11.56 6.58
N ASP A 155 -18.98 12.54 6.54
CA ASP A 155 -19.23 13.91 6.06
C ASP A 155 -18.73 14.14 4.62
N ARG A 156 -17.77 13.33 4.15
CA ARG A 156 -17.28 13.37 2.77
C ARG A 156 -18.36 12.96 1.74
N ALA A 157 -18.41 13.71 0.63
CA ALA A 157 -19.11 13.28 -0.58
C ALA A 157 -18.16 12.40 -1.40
N ALA A 158 -18.26 11.07 -1.28
CA ALA A 158 -17.45 10.17 -2.09
C ALA A 158 -18.33 9.28 -2.98
N ASP A 159 -18.18 9.47 -4.29
CA ASP A 159 -18.63 8.58 -5.35
C ASP A 159 -17.37 7.91 -5.91
N ARG A 160 -16.94 6.81 -5.28
CA ARG A 160 -15.65 6.15 -5.58
C ARG A 160 -15.84 4.73 -6.09
N THR A 161 -16.81 4.54 -6.97
CA THR A 161 -16.96 3.24 -7.63
C THR A 161 -16.18 3.27 -8.94
N LEU A 162 -15.01 2.63 -9.00
CA LEU A 162 -14.39 2.31 -10.29
C LEU A 162 -14.97 0.97 -10.76
N SER A 163 -15.54 0.93 -11.96
CA SER A 163 -16.16 -0.28 -12.52
C SER A 163 -15.15 -1.35 -12.97
N SER A 164 -13.86 -1.01 -13.10
CA SER A 164 -12.79 -1.92 -13.53
C SER A 164 -11.44 -1.33 -13.12
N PRO A 165 -10.90 -1.69 -11.92
CA PRO A 165 -9.64 -1.14 -11.47
C PRO A 165 -8.48 -1.77 -12.25
N SER A 166 -7.64 -0.93 -12.83
CA SER A 166 -6.33 -1.30 -13.35
C SER A 166 -5.21 -0.66 -12.53
N ILE A 167 -4.14 -1.43 -12.26
CA ILE A 167 -3.13 -1.13 -11.26
C ILE A 167 -1.74 -1.00 -11.90
N GLY A 168 -1.04 0.09 -11.59
CA GLY A 168 0.38 0.27 -11.92
C GLY A 168 1.24 0.27 -10.67
N PHE A 169 2.32 -0.51 -10.63
CA PHE A 169 3.35 -0.37 -9.58
C PHE A 169 4.45 0.58 -10.05
N MET A 170 4.74 1.58 -9.23
CA MET A 170 5.82 2.54 -9.42
C MET A 170 6.99 2.16 -8.50
N LEU A 171 8.16 1.96 -9.10
CA LEU A 171 9.37 1.47 -8.45
C LEU A 171 10.46 2.57 -8.50
N PRO A 172 10.68 3.34 -7.42
CA PRO A 172 11.64 4.46 -7.42
C PRO A 172 13.09 4.02 -7.60
N GLY A 173 13.94 4.89 -8.13
CA GLY A 173 15.39 4.69 -8.09
C GLY A 173 16.01 4.89 -6.70
N CYS A 174 17.33 4.92 -6.64
CA CYS A 174 18.09 5.25 -5.44
C CYS A 174 18.09 6.76 -5.13
N GLY A 175 18.23 7.13 -3.86
CA GLY A 175 18.42 8.51 -3.40
C GLY A 175 17.58 8.90 -2.19
N MET A 176 16.53 8.13 -1.88
CA MET A 176 15.62 8.40 -0.76
C MET A 176 15.63 7.34 0.33
N GLN A 177 16.56 6.38 0.24
CA GLN A 177 16.79 5.41 1.31
C GLN A 177 17.24 6.11 2.60
N HIS A 178 16.88 5.51 3.73
CA HIS A 178 17.29 5.97 5.05
C HIS A 178 17.43 4.77 5.98
N PRO A 179 18.24 4.87 7.06
CA PRO A 179 18.39 3.77 8.00
C PRO A 179 17.05 3.43 8.66
N GLY A 180 16.83 2.14 8.90
CA GLY A 180 15.63 1.61 9.57
C GLY A 180 14.36 1.62 8.72
N MET A 181 14.44 1.95 7.42
CA MET A 181 13.27 1.86 6.54
C MET A 181 12.76 0.41 6.45
N PHE A 182 11.44 0.23 6.37
CA PHE A 182 10.77 -1.07 6.31
C PHE A 182 11.05 -2.03 7.49
N LYS A 183 11.67 -1.54 8.58
CA LYS A 183 11.97 -2.37 9.76
C LYS A 183 10.70 -2.95 10.39
N ASP A 184 9.59 -2.21 10.44
CA ASP A 184 8.31 -2.73 10.97
C ASP A 184 7.80 -3.91 10.13
N LEU A 185 7.93 -3.85 8.80
CA LEU A 185 7.56 -4.98 7.93
C LEU A 185 8.53 -6.14 8.09
N PHE A 186 9.83 -5.87 8.11
CA PHE A 186 10.83 -6.93 8.29
C PHE A 186 10.59 -7.66 9.61
N ASP A 187 10.38 -6.93 10.71
CA ASP A 187 10.19 -7.49 12.03
C ASP A 187 8.90 -8.30 12.16
N HIS A 188 7.79 -7.81 11.61
CA HIS A 188 6.45 -8.30 11.94
C HIS A 188 5.70 -8.97 10.80
N VAL A 189 6.20 -8.93 9.56
CA VAL A 189 5.53 -9.47 8.36
C VAL A 189 6.37 -10.59 7.74
N PRO A 190 6.11 -11.87 8.09
CA PRO A 190 6.91 -13.00 7.62
C PRO A 190 7.06 -13.11 6.10
N ASP A 191 6.01 -12.77 5.34
CA ASP A 191 6.06 -12.85 3.88
C ASP A 191 6.98 -11.78 3.27
N PHE A 192 6.97 -10.56 3.82
CA PHE A 192 7.90 -9.50 3.44
C PHE A 192 9.33 -9.92 3.73
N ARG A 193 9.58 -10.36 4.99
CA ARG A 193 10.90 -10.83 5.42
C ARG A 193 11.42 -11.95 4.52
N LYS A 194 10.57 -12.95 4.22
CA LYS A 194 10.94 -14.07 3.34
C LYS A 194 11.33 -13.60 1.94
N ALA A 195 10.57 -12.67 1.36
CA ALA A 195 10.87 -12.15 0.02
C ALA A 195 12.16 -11.32 0.01
N PHE A 196 12.38 -10.49 1.02
CA PHE A 196 13.63 -9.74 1.20
C PHE A 196 14.83 -10.68 1.34
N LEU A 197 14.72 -11.69 2.20
CA LEU A 197 15.79 -12.66 2.44
C LEU A 197 16.11 -13.53 1.22
N ALA A 198 15.17 -13.72 0.30
CA ALA A 198 15.46 -14.39 -0.97
C ALA A 198 16.42 -13.55 -1.84
N CYS A 199 16.23 -12.23 -1.90
CA CYS A 199 17.15 -11.33 -2.59
C CYS A 199 18.49 -11.21 -1.85
N ALA A 200 18.48 -11.15 -0.51
CA ALA A 200 19.70 -11.14 0.29
C ALA A 200 20.51 -12.44 0.12
N ALA A 201 19.85 -13.59 0.04
CA ALA A 201 20.53 -14.86 -0.25
C ALA A 201 21.21 -14.83 -1.63
N ALA A 202 20.55 -14.26 -2.65
CA ALA A 202 21.10 -14.09 -3.98
C ALA A 202 22.28 -13.09 -4.02
N SER A 203 22.32 -12.11 -3.11
CA SER A 203 23.40 -11.12 -3.08
C SER A 203 24.68 -11.63 -2.41
N ARG A 204 24.60 -12.63 -1.54
CA ARG A 204 25.77 -13.18 -0.79
C ARG A 204 26.88 -13.76 -1.67
N THR A 205 26.59 -14.09 -2.93
CA THR A 205 27.61 -14.55 -3.88
C THR A 205 28.34 -13.41 -4.57
N VAL A 206 27.85 -12.18 -4.45
CA VAL A 206 28.35 -11.01 -5.19
C VAL A 206 28.67 -9.80 -4.31
N LEU A 207 28.17 -9.76 -3.07
CA LEU A 207 28.41 -8.75 -2.05
C LEU A 207 28.95 -9.39 -0.77
N ASP A 208 29.85 -8.68 -0.09
CA ASP A 208 30.49 -9.17 1.15
C ASP A 208 29.67 -8.87 2.42
N ARG A 209 28.73 -7.89 2.35
CA ARG A 209 27.92 -7.44 3.48
C ARG A 209 26.50 -8.01 3.42
N ASP A 210 25.95 -8.33 4.59
CA ASP A 210 24.55 -8.69 4.73
C ASP A 210 23.64 -7.47 4.52
N LEU A 211 22.69 -7.56 3.57
CA LEU A 211 21.81 -6.46 3.18
C LEU A 211 20.91 -5.99 4.34
N GLU A 212 20.57 -6.91 5.24
CA GLU A 212 19.80 -6.64 6.45
C GLU A 212 20.44 -5.53 7.27
N THR A 213 21.77 -5.59 7.47
CA THR A 213 22.51 -4.59 8.27
C THR A 213 22.47 -3.21 7.62
N VAL A 214 22.53 -3.16 6.28
CA VAL A 214 22.43 -1.92 5.48
C VAL A 214 21.04 -1.30 5.58
N MET A 215 19.99 -2.12 5.49
CA MET A 215 18.61 -1.65 5.61
C MET A 215 18.30 -1.16 7.03
N LEU A 216 18.70 -1.92 8.04
CA LEU A 216 18.44 -1.62 9.44
C LEU A 216 19.31 -0.46 9.97
N GLY A 217 20.45 -0.20 9.33
CA GLY A 217 21.40 0.83 9.75
C GLY A 217 22.19 0.43 11.00
N GLU A 218 22.45 -0.86 11.16
CA GLU A 218 23.26 -1.40 12.26
C GLU A 218 24.74 -1.04 12.04
N ASP A 219 25.47 -0.67 13.11
CA ASP A 219 26.91 -0.41 13.10
C ASP A 219 27.41 0.51 11.97
N ASP A 220 26.69 1.60 11.69
CA ASP A 220 26.96 2.55 10.59
C ASP A 220 26.98 1.92 9.17
N ALA A 221 26.47 0.69 9.02
CA ALA A 221 26.47 -0.05 7.76
C ALA A 221 25.72 0.69 6.64
N HIS A 222 24.66 1.44 6.99
CA HIS A 222 23.93 2.26 6.02
C HIS A 222 24.77 3.43 5.50
N ALA A 223 25.45 4.13 6.40
CA ALA A 223 26.25 5.31 6.06
C ALA A 223 27.50 4.94 5.26
N THR A 224 28.04 3.75 5.49
CA THR A 224 29.24 3.22 4.82
C THR A 224 28.91 2.24 3.68
N ALA A 225 27.65 2.18 3.25
CA ALA A 225 27.23 1.33 2.14
C ALA A 225 27.80 1.83 0.81
N SER A 226 28.39 0.91 0.07
CA SER A 226 28.77 1.10 -1.32
C SER A 226 27.54 1.28 -2.22
N PHE A 227 27.76 1.79 -3.42
CA PHE A 227 26.70 2.08 -4.37
C PHE A 227 25.94 0.81 -4.78
N GLU A 228 26.64 -0.32 -4.95
CA GLU A 228 26.01 -1.62 -5.24
C GLU A 228 25.17 -2.15 -4.06
N GLU A 229 25.62 -1.98 -2.82
CA GLU A 229 24.88 -2.43 -1.63
C GLU A 229 23.57 -1.66 -1.49
N ILE A 230 23.58 -0.34 -1.69
CA ILE A 230 22.37 0.48 -1.67
C ILE A 230 21.40 0.06 -2.78
N ASN A 231 21.87 -0.12 -4.01
CA ASN A 231 20.99 -0.46 -5.13
C ASN A 231 20.36 -1.86 -4.96
N VAL A 232 21.13 -2.85 -4.50
CA VAL A 232 20.60 -4.20 -4.24
C VAL A 232 19.67 -4.22 -3.02
N MET A 233 19.94 -3.42 -2.00
CA MET A 233 19.05 -3.28 -0.86
C MET A 233 17.70 -2.66 -1.28
N ILE A 234 17.72 -1.60 -2.10
CA ILE A 234 16.49 -0.98 -2.65
C ILE A 234 15.73 -1.98 -3.54
N PHE A 235 16.45 -2.73 -4.39
CA PHE A 235 15.88 -3.81 -5.18
C PHE A 235 15.12 -4.81 -4.29
N SER A 236 15.75 -5.25 -3.20
CA SER A 236 15.23 -6.28 -2.30
C SER A 236 13.96 -5.83 -1.59
N VAL A 237 13.93 -4.57 -1.15
CA VAL A 237 12.76 -3.95 -0.51
C VAL A 237 11.60 -3.83 -1.49
N GLN A 238 11.83 -3.32 -2.70
CA GLN A 238 10.78 -3.13 -3.69
C GLN A 238 10.21 -4.47 -4.17
N TYR A 239 11.08 -5.46 -4.38
CA TYR A 239 10.66 -6.82 -4.66
C TYR A 239 9.80 -7.38 -3.53
N ALA A 240 10.23 -7.25 -2.27
CA ALA A 240 9.47 -7.72 -1.11
C ALA A 240 8.09 -7.05 -0.97
N MET A 241 8.01 -5.73 -1.22
CA MET A 241 6.75 -4.98 -1.24
C MET A 241 5.80 -5.48 -2.33
N ALA A 242 6.29 -5.64 -3.56
CA ALA A 242 5.49 -6.12 -4.67
C ALA A 242 4.95 -7.53 -4.40
N ARG A 243 5.80 -8.45 -3.90
CA ARG A 243 5.38 -9.81 -3.53
C ARG A 243 4.34 -9.82 -2.42
N LEU A 244 4.46 -8.94 -1.43
CA LEU A 244 3.48 -8.83 -0.34
C LEU A 244 2.12 -8.34 -0.86
N LEU A 245 2.09 -7.35 -1.76
CA LEU A 245 0.87 -6.88 -2.40
C LEU A 245 0.21 -7.98 -3.25
N GLU A 246 0.98 -8.71 -4.05
CA GLU A 246 0.49 -9.83 -4.85
C GLU A 246 -0.15 -10.92 -3.98
N LEU A 247 0.46 -11.23 -2.84
CA LEU A 247 -0.11 -12.18 -1.86
C LEU A 247 -1.42 -11.68 -1.26
N CYS A 248 -1.60 -10.36 -1.15
CA CYS A 248 -2.86 -9.74 -0.73
C CYS A 248 -3.87 -9.60 -1.89
N GLY A 249 -3.63 -10.23 -3.04
CA GLY A 249 -4.51 -10.20 -4.21
C GLY A 249 -4.34 -8.98 -5.12
N VAL A 250 -3.39 -8.09 -4.82
CA VAL A 250 -3.12 -6.88 -5.61
C VAL A 250 -2.03 -7.18 -6.63
N ARG A 251 -2.41 -7.35 -7.90
CA ARG A 251 -1.49 -7.61 -9.01
C ARG A 251 -1.38 -6.40 -9.93
N PRO A 252 -0.19 -6.08 -10.45
CA PRO A 252 -0.04 -4.99 -11.41
C PRO A 252 -0.47 -5.42 -12.82
N ASP A 253 -1.13 -4.51 -13.53
CA ASP A 253 -1.29 -4.55 -14.99
C ASP A 253 -0.14 -3.81 -15.70
N TYR A 254 0.48 -2.86 -14.98
CA TYR A 254 1.59 -2.05 -15.45
C TYR A 254 2.72 -1.98 -14.42
N LEU A 255 3.96 -2.00 -14.89
CA LEU A 255 5.14 -1.71 -14.07
C LEU A 255 5.85 -0.46 -14.60
N VAL A 256 6.25 0.42 -13.70
CA VAL A 256 7.00 1.65 -14.01
C VAL A 256 8.26 1.68 -13.15
N GLY A 257 9.41 1.36 -13.75
CA GLY A 257 10.71 1.38 -13.08
C GLY A 257 11.43 2.72 -13.29
N HIS A 258 11.82 3.40 -12.22
CA HIS A 258 12.62 4.62 -12.31
C HIS A 258 14.10 4.30 -12.13
N SER A 259 14.92 4.68 -13.11
CA SER A 259 16.36 4.40 -13.09
C SER A 259 16.65 2.91 -12.82
N MET A 260 17.54 2.59 -11.89
CA MET A 260 17.98 1.24 -11.54
C MET A 260 16.84 0.25 -11.26
N SER A 261 15.64 0.75 -10.97
CA SER A 261 14.49 -0.10 -10.69
C SER A 261 13.87 -0.73 -11.93
N GLU A 262 14.41 -0.46 -13.13
CA GLU A 262 14.13 -1.30 -14.31
C GLU A 262 14.60 -2.76 -14.13
N TYR A 263 15.62 -3.02 -13.31
CA TYR A 263 16.04 -4.39 -12.98
C TYR A 263 15.01 -5.07 -12.05
N VAL A 264 14.43 -4.33 -11.11
CA VAL A 264 13.32 -4.80 -10.26
C VAL A 264 12.09 -5.08 -11.12
N MET A 265 11.73 -4.14 -11.98
CA MET A 265 10.65 -4.24 -12.95
C MET A 265 10.80 -5.46 -13.86
N ALA A 266 11.98 -5.68 -14.45
CA ALA A 266 12.25 -6.85 -15.27
C ALA A 266 12.10 -8.17 -14.47
N THR A 267 12.46 -8.17 -13.19
CA THR A 267 12.26 -9.33 -12.30
C THR A 267 10.79 -9.58 -12.02
N LEU A 268 10.03 -8.54 -11.68
CA LEU A 268 8.59 -8.63 -11.38
C LEU A 268 7.76 -8.98 -12.64
N ALA A 269 8.20 -8.54 -13.82
CA ALA A 269 7.63 -8.92 -15.09
C ALA A 269 8.00 -10.36 -15.52
N GLY A 270 8.82 -11.09 -14.74
CA GLY A 270 9.23 -12.46 -15.05
C GLY A 270 10.34 -12.59 -16.09
N ILE A 271 10.89 -11.47 -16.59
CA ILE A 271 11.95 -11.42 -17.61
C ILE A 271 13.25 -12.01 -17.05
N LEU A 272 13.63 -11.56 -15.85
CA LEU A 272 14.84 -11.99 -15.16
C LEU A 272 14.52 -12.85 -13.95
N LYS A 273 15.41 -13.79 -13.62
CA LYS A 273 15.40 -14.45 -12.31
C LYS A 273 15.99 -13.48 -11.27
N VAL A 274 15.65 -13.69 -10.00
CA VAL A 274 16.10 -12.83 -8.90
C VAL A 274 17.63 -12.81 -8.83
N GLU A 275 18.26 -13.97 -8.97
CA GLU A 275 19.71 -14.13 -8.91
C GLU A 275 20.42 -13.34 -10.01
N ASP A 276 19.91 -13.46 -11.24
CA ASP A 276 20.47 -12.74 -12.39
C ASP A 276 20.27 -11.23 -12.26
N ALA A 277 19.09 -10.78 -11.81
CA ALA A 277 18.79 -9.37 -11.64
C ALA A 277 19.62 -8.72 -10.52
N VAL A 278 19.83 -9.43 -9.40
CA VAL A 278 20.73 -8.98 -8.33
C VAL A 278 22.17 -8.89 -8.85
N GLY A 279 22.64 -9.92 -9.56
CA GLY A 279 23.97 -9.92 -10.18
C GLY A 279 24.17 -8.75 -11.14
N LEU A 280 23.22 -8.51 -12.04
CA LEU A 280 23.24 -7.38 -12.97
C LEU A 280 23.19 -6.02 -12.26
N THR A 281 22.42 -5.90 -11.17
CA THR A 281 22.37 -4.69 -10.35
C THR A 281 23.75 -4.38 -9.74
N VAL A 282 24.46 -5.40 -9.26
CA VAL A 282 25.83 -5.27 -8.74
C VAL A 282 26.80 -4.88 -9.86
N VAL A 283 26.76 -5.58 -11.01
CA VAL A 283 27.60 -5.26 -12.18
C VAL A 283 27.41 -3.80 -12.58
N ARG A 284 26.17 -3.37 -12.81
CA ARG A 284 25.84 -2.00 -13.19
C ARG A 284 26.45 -1.00 -12.21
N SER A 285 26.18 -1.20 -10.92
CA SER A 285 26.61 -0.27 -9.87
C SER A 285 28.13 -0.16 -9.78
N ARG A 286 28.83 -1.30 -9.79
CA ARG A 286 30.31 -1.34 -9.74
C ARG A 286 30.94 -0.73 -10.98
N THR A 287 30.44 -1.07 -12.16
CA THR A 287 30.97 -0.56 -13.42
C THR A 287 30.85 0.95 -13.46
N MET A 288 29.66 1.50 -13.16
CA MET A 288 29.44 2.95 -13.18
C MET A 288 30.30 3.68 -12.13
N ALA A 289 30.43 3.12 -10.92
CA ALA A 289 31.24 3.71 -9.85
C ALA A 289 32.76 3.69 -10.14
N LYS A 290 33.24 2.71 -10.94
CA LYS A 290 34.68 2.50 -11.21
C LYS A 290 35.18 3.14 -12.51
N LEU A 291 34.34 3.86 -13.25
CA LEU A 291 34.76 4.52 -14.49
C LEU A 291 35.82 5.62 -14.29
N GLY A 292 36.01 6.12 -13.07
CA GLY A 292 36.95 7.21 -12.78
C GLY A 292 36.49 8.58 -13.30
N ILE A 293 35.20 8.72 -13.59
CA ILE A 293 34.58 9.98 -14.02
C ILE A 293 34.14 10.75 -12.77
N ASP A 294 34.63 11.98 -12.61
CA ASP A 294 34.13 12.88 -11.58
C ASP A 294 32.84 13.57 -12.04
N GLY A 295 31.71 12.92 -11.77
CA GLY A 295 30.39 13.39 -12.15
C GLY A 295 29.53 13.83 -10.96
N ALA A 296 28.36 14.35 -11.29
CA ALA A 296 27.30 14.62 -10.34
C ALA A 296 25.92 14.57 -11.03
N MET A 297 24.87 14.72 -10.24
CA MET A 297 23.51 14.94 -10.71
C MET A 297 22.88 16.08 -9.89
N LEU A 298 22.20 17.01 -10.55
CA LEU A 298 21.61 18.21 -9.96
C LEU A 298 20.12 18.26 -10.27
N ALA A 299 19.28 18.07 -9.25
CA ALA A 299 17.85 18.23 -9.37
C ALA A 299 17.49 19.71 -9.47
N ALA A 300 16.54 20.05 -10.34
CA ALA A 300 16.06 21.43 -10.52
C ALA A 300 14.52 21.46 -10.64
N ARG A 301 13.90 22.47 -10.03
CA ARG A 301 12.46 22.72 -10.10
C ARG A 301 12.10 23.58 -11.31
N CYS A 302 12.30 23.03 -12.50
CA CYS A 302 11.88 23.62 -13.77
C CYS A 302 11.33 22.55 -14.72
N GLY A 303 10.69 22.98 -15.80
CA GLY A 303 10.18 22.07 -16.84
C GLY A 303 11.25 21.69 -17.86
N SER A 304 11.04 20.58 -18.58
CA SER A 304 11.99 20.09 -19.61
C SER A 304 12.33 21.15 -20.66
N ASN A 305 11.35 21.87 -21.19
CA ASN A 305 11.58 22.94 -22.17
C ASN A 305 12.43 24.10 -21.64
N GLU A 306 12.38 24.38 -20.33
CA GLU A 306 13.24 25.39 -19.71
C GLU A 306 14.65 24.85 -19.49
N ALA A 307 14.76 23.60 -19.04
CA ALA A 307 16.05 22.92 -18.86
C ALA A 307 16.83 22.82 -20.18
N GLU A 308 16.18 22.43 -21.27
CA GLU A 308 16.79 22.38 -22.60
C GLU A 308 17.22 23.78 -23.07
N ARG A 309 16.38 24.81 -22.86
CA ARG A 309 16.75 26.19 -23.20
C ARG A 309 18.01 26.65 -22.46
N ILE A 310 18.14 26.30 -21.18
CA ILE A 310 19.36 26.61 -20.41
C ILE A 310 20.58 25.95 -21.05
N LEU A 311 20.50 24.67 -21.43
CA LEU A 311 21.63 23.96 -22.06
C LEU A 311 22.00 24.51 -23.46
N THR A 312 21.09 25.24 -24.12
CA THR A 312 21.40 25.92 -25.39
C THR A 312 22.02 27.31 -25.24
N GLU A 313 22.06 27.89 -24.03
CA GLU A 313 22.78 29.16 -23.79
C GLU A 313 24.28 28.99 -24.14
N ASP A 314 24.91 30.05 -24.66
CA ASP A 314 26.31 29.99 -25.14
C ASP A 314 27.30 29.53 -24.05
N ALA A 315 26.96 29.72 -22.76
CA ALA A 315 27.76 29.25 -21.64
C ALA A 315 27.82 27.72 -21.49
N TRP A 316 26.83 27.00 -22.02
CA TRP A 316 26.66 25.55 -21.84
C TRP A 316 26.67 24.77 -23.16
N ARG A 317 26.34 25.41 -24.28
CA ARG A 317 26.14 24.73 -25.58
C ARG A 317 27.28 23.80 -25.96
N ASP A 318 28.51 24.30 -26.00
CA ASP A 318 29.69 23.48 -26.36
C ASP A 318 29.88 22.29 -25.40
N ARG A 319 29.55 22.46 -24.12
CA ARG A 319 29.65 21.42 -23.09
C ARG A 319 28.56 20.38 -23.25
N ALA A 320 27.34 20.80 -23.60
CA ALA A 320 26.22 19.92 -23.85
C ALA A 320 26.43 19.11 -25.14
N GLU A 321 26.90 19.74 -26.21
CA GLU A 321 27.27 19.08 -27.47
C GLU A 321 28.41 18.09 -27.29
N ALA A 322 29.38 18.39 -26.41
CA ALA A 322 30.45 17.48 -26.03
C ALA A 322 30.01 16.35 -25.06
N GLY A 323 28.74 16.31 -24.64
CA GLY A 323 28.21 15.31 -23.70
C GLY A 323 28.70 15.47 -22.26
N GLU A 324 29.27 16.63 -21.90
CA GLU A 324 29.76 16.91 -20.55
C GLU A 324 28.64 17.28 -19.56
N ILE A 325 27.47 17.67 -20.07
CA ILE A 325 26.25 17.96 -19.32
C ILE A 325 25.00 17.67 -20.17
N THR A 326 23.97 17.09 -19.58
CA THR A 326 22.66 16.87 -20.23
C THR A 326 21.52 16.84 -19.21
N VAL A 327 20.28 16.80 -19.69
CA VAL A 327 19.11 16.44 -18.87
C VAL A 327 19.03 14.93 -18.79
N GLY A 328 19.33 14.35 -17.63
CA GLY A 328 19.31 12.89 -17.43
C GLY A 328 17.95 12.36 -16.98
N VAL A 329 17.12 13.19 -16.35
CA VAL A 329 15.81 12.80 -15.83
C VAL A 329 14.80 13.92 -16.03
N VAL A 330 13.60 13.57 -16.48
CA VAL A 330 12.40 14.39 -16.51
C VAL A 330 11.32 13.67 -15.69
N ASN A 331 11.12 14.12 -14.45
CA ASN A 331 10.16 13.51 -13.52
C ASN A 331 8.74 14.05 -13.72
N SER A 332 8.61 15.34 -14.00
CA SER A 332 7.32 16.00 -14.14
C SER A 332 7.45 17.29 -14.93
N ASN A 333 6.33 18.02 -15.09
CA ASN A 333 6.31 19.33 -15.74
C ASN A 333 7.14 20.40 -15.02
N THR A 334 7.57 20.14 -13.79
CA THR A 334 8.32 21.07 -12.93
C THR A 334 9.51 20.43 -12.22
N SER A 335 9.93 19.24 -12.63
CA SER A 335 11.06 18.55 -12.01
C SER A 335 11.91 17.82 -13.06
N VAL A 336 13.16 18.27 -13.16
CA VAL A 336 14.20 17.65 -13.99
C VAL A 336 15.46 17.40 -13.16
N VAL A 337 16.36 16.58 -13.69
CA VAL A 337 17.70 16.37 -13.13
C VAL A 337 18.73 16.50 -14.24
N PHE A 338 19.65 17.45 -14.08
CA PHE A 338 20.84 17.56 -14.91
C PHE A 338 21.89 16.56 -14.44
N THR A 339 22.67 16.01 -15.37
CA THR A 339 23.72 15.03 -15.10
C THR A 339 24.93 15.33 -15.97
N GLY A 340 26.13 15.10 -15.45
CA GLY A 340 27.36 15.46 -16.16
C GLY A 340 28.59 15.58 -15.26
N LYS A 341 29.64 16.21 -15.79
CA LYS A 341 30.88 16.49 -15.03
C LYS A 341 30.58 17.38 -13.82
N ARG A 342 31.18 17.05 -12.67
CA ARG A 342 30.95 17.77 -11.40
C ARG A 342 31.21 19.27 -11.51
N GLU A 343 32.34 19.65 -12.12
CA GLU A 343 32.73 21.06 -12.31
C GLU A 343 31.73 21.85 -13.19
N VAL A 344 31.08 21.18 -14.15
CA VAL A 344 30.09 21.81 -15.03
C VAL A 344 28.78 21.99 -14.27
N LEU A 345 28.34 20.97 -13.53
CA LEU A 345 27.14 21.05 -12.70
C LEU A 345 27.25 22.03 -11.55
N GLN A 346 28.42 22.20 -10.93
CA GLN A 346 28.63 23.23 -9.90
C GLN A 346 28.47 24.65 -10.47
N ARG A 347 28.95 24.88 -11.69
CA ARG A 347 28.71 26.17 -12.38
C ARG A 347 27.24 26.33 -12.73
N LEU A 348 26.58 25.27 -13.20
CA LEU A 348 25.15 25.31 -13.51
C LEU A 348 24.33 25.60 -12.25
N GLN A 349 24.71 25.03 -11.11
CA GLN A 349 24.06 25.29 -9.82
C GLN A 349 24.03 26.79 -9.50
N GLY A 350 25.18 27.47 -9.60
CA GLY A 350 25.25 28.92 -9.41
C GLY A 350 24.39 29.71 -10.41
N ARG A 351 24.27 29.23 -11.66
CA ARG A 351 23.37 29.84 -12.65
C ARG A 351 21.89 29.64 -12.29
N LEU A 352 21.50 28.44 -11.85
CA LEU A 352 20.13 28.18 -11.41
C LEU A 352 19.76 29.02 -10.17
N GLU A 353 20.69 29.20 -9.24
CA GLU A 353 20.52 30.10 -8.09
C GLU A 353 20.31 31.56 -8.51
N GLN A 354 21.06 32.06 -9.50
CA GLN A 354 20.86 33.40 -10.07
C GLN A 354 19.50 33.54 -10.77
N LEU A 355 19.03 32.49 -11.41
CA LEU A 355 17.69 32.41 -12.01
C LEU A 355 16.58 32.16 -10.98
N GLN A 356 16.93 32.01 -9.70
CA GLN A 356 16.01 31.69 -8.61
C GLN A 356 15.25 30.37 -8.83
N ILE A 357 15.84 29.43 -9.57
CA ILE A 357 15.30 28.08 -9.78
C ILE A 357 15.77 27.20 -8.61
N PRO A 358 14.85 26.70 -7.76
CA PRO A 358 15.21 25.80 -6.66
C PRO A 358 15.91 24.56 -7.20
N ASN A 359 17.04 24.21 -6.61
CA ASN A 359 17.86 23.10 -7.03
C ASN A 359 18.50 22.39 -5.83
N ASP A 360 18.90 21.13 -6.02
CA ASP A 360 19.56 20.32 -4.99
C ASP A 360 20.53 19.32 -5.61
N LEU A 361 21.74 19.23 -5.05
CA LEU A 361 22.77 18.32 -5.54
C LEU A 361 22.51 16.92 -4.98
N LEU A 362 22.36 15.95 -5.88
CA LEU A 362 22.00 14.59 -5.48
C LEU A 362 23.23 13.80 -5.02
N ASN A 363 23.09 13.10 -3.89
CA ASN A 363 24.11 12.16 -3.43
C ASN A 363 24.08 10.88 -4.27
N THR A 364 24.91 10.86 -5.32
CA THR A 364 25.01 9.78 -6.31
C THR A 364 26.37 9.09 -6.29
N ALA A 365 27.12 9.21 -5.18
CA ALA A 365 28.50 8.74 -5.05
C ALA A 365 29.45 9.25 -6.17
N GLY A 366 29.11 10.37 -6.81
CA GLY A 366 29.86 10.95 -7.92
C GLY A 366 29.58 10.34 -9.29
N VAL A 367 28.54 9.50 -9.41
CA VAL A 367 28.17 8.82 -10.65
C VAL A 367 27.17 9.69 -11.45
N PRO A 368 27.53 10.20 -12.64
CA PRO A 368 26.63 10.97 -13.50
C PRO A 368 25.75 10.01 -14.34
N SER A 369 24.83 9.30 -13.67
CA SER A 369 23.92 8.36 -14.33
C SER A 369 23.06 9.07 -15.38
N HIS A 370 22.60 8.34 -16.40
CA HIS A 370 21.73 8.86 -17.47
C HIS A 370 22.41 9.94 -18.33
N SER A 371 23.71 9.76 -18.59
CA SER A 371 24.52 10.69 -19.37
C SER A 371 25.37 9.97 -20.42
N PRO A 372 25.79 10.67 -21.49
CA PRO A 372 26.76 10.13 -22.45
C PRO A 372 28.09 9.69 -21.81
N LEU A 373 28.44 10.24 -20.64
CA LEU A 373 29.64 9.85 -19.89
C LEU A 373 29.59 8.38 -19.43
N MET A 374 28.40 7.77 -19.37
CA MET A 374 28.22 6.37 -18.96
C MET A 374 28.37 5.36 -20.11
N GLU A 375 28.64 5.78 -21.35
CA GLU A 375 28.78 4.88 -22.51
C GLU A 375 29.76 3.72 -22.26
N PRO A 376 30.97 3.94 -21.69
CA PRO A 376 31.88 2.83 -21.41
C PRO A 376 31.32 1.83 -20.38
N ALA A 377 30.50 2.29 -19.43
CA ALA A 377 29.82 1.38 -18.51
C ALA A 377 28.70 0.60 -19.21
N ALA A 378 27.95 1.23 -20.11
CA ALA A 378 26.87 0.59 -20.85
C ALA A 378 27.38 -0.60 -21.67
N GLU A 379 28.55 -0.50 -22.31
CA GLU A 379 29.18 -1.61 -23.05
C GLU A 379 29.49 -2.82 -22.16
N ILE A 380 30.06 -2.58 -20.97
CA ILE A 380 30.38 -3.64 -20.00
C ILE A 380 29.11 -4.29 -19.44
N ILE A 381 28.08 -3.47 -19.18
CA ILE A 381 26.77 -3.96 -18.72
C ILE A 381 26.11 -4.79 -19.83
N ASP A 382 26.18 -4.36 -21.09
CA ASP A 382 25.61 -5.08 -22.24
C ASP A 382 26.17 -6.48 -22.37
N ALA A 383 27.49 -6.64 -22.21
CA ALA A 383 28.15 -7.94 -22.24
C ALA A 383 27.57 -8.91 -21.16
N GLN A 384 27.24 -8.41 -19.97
CA GLN A 384 26.63 -9.22 -18.91
C GLN A 384 25.14 -9.46 -19.15
N VAL A 385 24.40 -8.48 -19.66
CA VAL A 385 22.98 -8.63 -20.00
C VAL A 385 22.79 -9.69 -21.10
N ARG A 386 23.70 -9.79 -22.07
CA ARG A 386 23.61 -10.76 -23.18
C ARG A 386 23.70 -12.22 -22.75
N ILE A 387 24.45 -12.52 -21.69
CA ILE A 387 24.67 -13.91 -21.24
C ILE A 387 23.58 -14.41 -20.28
N VAL A 388 22.70 -13.53 -19.80
CA VAL A 388 21.59 -13.88 -18.93
C VAL A 388 20.38 -14.35 -19.75
N ASP A 389 19.75 -15.42 -19.29
CA ASP A 389 18.50 -15.94 -19.85
C ASP A 389 17.35 -14.95 -19.60
N LYS A 390 16.64 -14.57 -20.66
CA LYS A 390 15.59 -13.55 -20.63
C LYS A 390 14.29 -14.15 -21.15
N ARG A 391 13.23 -14.05 -20.34
CA ARG A 391 11.88 -14.46 -20.72
C ARG A 391 11.06 -13.28 -21.21
N LEU A 392 9.94 -13.58 -21.86
CA LEU A 392 8.97 -12.56 -22.26
C LEU A 392 8.27 -11.99 -21.01
N PRO A 393 7.97 -10.68 -20.98
CA PRO A 393 7.27 -10.06 -19.87
C PRO A 393 5.86 -10.62 -19.70
N ASP A 394 5.46 -10.88 -18.46
CA ASP A 394 4.10 -11.28 -18.09
C ASP A 394 3.15 -10.09 -17.95
N VAL A 395 3.69 -8.88 -17.78
CA VAL A 395 2.98 -7.63 -17.47
C VAL A 395 3.48 -6.53 -18.41
N ALA A 396 2.64 -5.55 -18.76
CA ALA A 396 3.07 -4.41 -19.58
C ALA A 396 4.01 -3.49 -18.78
N ILE A 397 4.96 -2.87 -19.48
CA ILE A 397 6.06 -2.14 -18.85
C ILE A 397 6.19 -0.75 -19.45
N ALA A 398 6.19 0.28 -18.61
CA ALA A 398 6.57 1.62 -19.03
C ALA A 398 8.09 1.76 -18.95
N LEU A 399 8.73 1.87 -20.10
CA LEU A 399 10.18 2.03 -20.21
C LEU A 399 10.56 3.46 -19.80
N ASN A 400 11.77 3.67 -19.28
CA ASN A 400 12.28 5.01 -18.99
C ASN A 400 12.35 5.90 -20.24
N SER A 401 12.33 5.36 -21.46
CA SER A 401 12.23 6.16 -22.69
C SER A 401 10.89 6.88 -22.88
N GLY A 402 9.89 6.55 -22.07
CA GLY A 402 8.54 7.11 -22.13
C GLY A 402 7.55 6.30 -22.97
N SER A 403 7.96 5.13 -23.45
CA SER A 403 7.10 4.22 -24.23
C SER A 403 6.51 3.11 -23.36
N LEU A 404 5.32 2.64 -23.72
CA LEU A 404 4.70 1.47 -23.12
C LEU A 404 5.03 0.23 -23.96
N HIS A 405 5.74 -0.71 -23.35
CA HIS A 405 6.10 -2.00 -23.93
C HIS A 405 5.08 -3.07 -23.55
N GLY A 406 4.60 -3.82 -24.54
CA GLY A 406 3.55 -4.80 -24.37
C GLY A 406 3.98 -6.02 -23.55
N ALA A 407 3.02 -6.64 -22.85
CA ALA A 407 3.23 -7.98 -22.32
C ALA A 407 3.44 -8.98 -23.46
N LYS A 408 4.21 -10.04 -23.22
CA LYS A 408 4.53 -11.11 -24.17
C LYS A 408 5.34 -10.68 -25.40
N GLU A 409 5.93 -9.50 -25.38
CA GLU A 409 6.86 -9.01 -26.42
C GLU A 409 8.29 -8.94 -25.87
N PRO A 410 9.32 -9.38 -26.62
CA PRO A 410 10.69 -9.31 -26.13
C PRO A 410 11.12 -7.86 -25.94
N LEU A 411 11.78 -7.56 -24.82
CA LEU A 411 12.43 -6.26 -24.67
C LEU A 411 13.54 -6.10 -25.72
N PRO A 412 13.81 -4.88 -26.19
CA PRO A 412 14.99 -4.61 -27.00
C PRO A 412 16.25 -5.13 -26.29
N GLU A 413 17.13 -5.84 -27.00
CA GLU A 413 18.26 -6.56 -26.39
C GLU A 413 19.14 -5.69 -25.48
N SER A 414 19.39 -4.45 -25.90
CA SER A 414 20.23 -3.47 -25.22
C SER A 414 19.47 -2.52 -24.29
N HIS A 415 18.19 -2.77 -24.00
CA HIS A 415 17.39 -1.88 -23.17
C HIS A 415 17.98 -1.74 -21.76
N LEU A 416 18.25 -2.87 -21.09
CA LEU A 416 18.77 -2.87 -19.71
C LEU A 416 20.19 -2.27 -19.59
N SER A 417 21.00 -2.33 -20.65
CA SER A 417 22.34 -1.74 -20.70
C SER A 417 22.31 -0.25 -21.00
N ARG A 418 21.52 0.17 -22.00
CA ARG A 418 21.39 1.58 -22.39
C ARG A 418 20.66 2.45 -21.37
N GLN A 419 19.92 1.84 -20.45
CA GLN A 419 19.34 2.52 -19.29
C GLN A 419 20.33 3.38 -18.49
N ALA A 420 21.64 3.05 -18.50
CA ALA A 420 22.67 3.83 -17.82
C ALA A 420 23.01 5.16 -18.52
N THR A 421 22.76 5.29 -19.83
CA THR A 421 23.10 6.45 -20.66
C THR A 421 21.87 7.23 -21.11
N GLU A 422 20.73 6.57 -21.28
CA GLU A 422 19.49 7.17 -21.75
C GLU A 422 18.78 8.02 -20.69
N VAL A 423 18.08 9.05 -21.16
CA VAL A 423 17.27 9.97 -20.35
C VAL A 423 16.05 9.24 -19.79
N ILE A 424 15.80 9.42 -18.49
CA ILE A 424 14.57 8.94 -17.85
C ILE A 424 13.44 9.94 -18.10
N ARG A 425 12.44 9.54 -18.87
CA ARG A 425 11.21 10.26 -19.19
C ARG A 425 10.04 9.74 -18.37
N PHE A 426 10.15 9.81 -17.03
CA PHE A 426 9.11 9.36 -16.12
C PHE A 426 7.78 10.12 -16.34
N ASP A 427 7.85 11.39 -16.75
CA ASP A 427 6.70 12.17 -17.23
C ASP A 427 5.93 11.42 -18.33
N ARG A 428 6.64 10.92 -19.34
CA ARG A 428 6.06 10.20 -20.48
C ARG A 428 5.68 8.77 -20.15
N SER A 429 6.47 8.07 -19.33
CA SER A 429 6.14 6.73 -18.86
C SER A 429 4.80 6.72 -18.13
N LEU A 430 4.54 7.74 -17.30
CA LEU A 430 3.25 7.92 -16.65
C LEU A 430 2.13 8.30 -17.62
N GLU A 431 2.36 9.24 -18.53
CA GLU A 431 1.38 9.57 -19.57
C GLU A 431 0.96 8.33 -20.36
N ALA A 432 1.90 7.47 -20.74
CA ALA A 432 1.63 6.25 -21.51
C ALA A 432 0.77 5.24 -20.72
N VAL A 433 1.04 5.04 -19.43
CA VAL A 433 0.27 4.14 -18.56
C VAL A 433 -1.11 4.70 -18.22
N VAL A 434 -1.22 6.02 -18.06
CA VAL A 434 -2.51 6.72 -17.89
C VAL A 434 -3.35 6.64 -19.16
N ALA A 435 -2.74 6.85 -20.33
CA ALA A 435 -3.41 6.69 -21.62
C ALA A 435 -3.88 5.24 -21.85
N ALA A 436 -3.15 4.25 -21.32
CA ALA A 436 -3.54 2.84 -21.34
C ALA A 436 -4.65 2.48 -20.32
N GLY A 437 -5.12 3.43 -19.53
CA GLY A 437 -6.29 3.28 -18.68
C GLY A 437 -6.01 2.80 -17.26
N VAL A 438 -4.78 2.99 -16.74
CA VAL A 438 -4.51 2.75 -15.32
C VAL A 438 -5.46 3.55 -14.44
N THR A 439 -5.86 2.98 -13.32
CA THR A 439 -6.80 3.62 -12.38
C THR A 439 -6.23 3.84 -11.00
N ALA A 440 -5.17 3.11 -10.64
CA ALA A 440 -4.42 3.29 -9.40
C ALA A 440 -2.93 3.09 -9.66
N LEU A 441 -2.10 4.01 -9.18
CA LEU A 441 -0.64 3.96 -9.22
C LEU A 441 -0.12 3.80 -7.79
N ILE A 442 0.64 2.75 -7.54
CA ILE A 442 1.11 2.41 -6.20
C ILE A 442 2.61 2.65 -6.11
N ASP A 443 3.04 3.56 -5.23
CA ASP A 443 4.45 3.84 -4.97
C ASP A 443 5.01 2.84 -3.95
N LEU A 444 5.98 2.02 -4.39
CA LEU A 444 6.62 0.99 -3.58
C LEU A 444 7.94 1.45 -2.93
N GLY A 445 8.21 2.76 -2.93
CA GLY A 445 9.43 3.35 -2.39
C GLY A 445 9.36 3.84 -0.94
N PRO A 446 10.52 4.00 -0.28
CA PRO A 446 10.64 4.43 1.13
C PRO A 446 10.21 5.87 1.43
N SER A 447 9.87 6.70 0.44
CA SER A 447 9.67 8.15 0.68
C SER A 447 8.62 8.81 -0.21
N ARG A 448 7.74 8.02 -0.83
CA ARG A 448 6.58 8.53 -1.60
C ARG A 448 6.97 9.52 -2.70
N ASN A 449 8.19 9.44 -3.21
CA ASN A 449 8.75 10.43 -4.13
C ASN A 449 8.16 10.28 -5.53
N LEU A 450 7.96 9.05 -6.02
CA LEU A 450 7.29 8.85 -7.29
C LEU A 450 5.83 9.25 -7.22
N ALA A 451 5.15 9.06 -6.09
CA ALA A 451 3.81 9.58 -5.88
C ALA A 451 3.76 11.11 -6.09
N ARG A 452 4.69 11.86 -5.48
CA ARG A 452 4.81 13.32 -5.65
C ARG A 452 5.12 13.71 -7.10
N PHE A 453 5.98 12.95 -7.78
CA PHE A 453 6.29 13.22 -9.19
C PHE A 453 5.10 12.91 -10.09
N ALA A 454 4.35 11.84 -9.81
CA ALA A 454 3.16 11.48 -10.56
C ALA A 454 2.07 12.55 -10.49
N ASP A 455 1.85 13.15 -9.31
CA ASP A 455 0.94 14.28 -9.13
C ASP A 455 1.32 15.47 -10.02
N GLY A 456 2.62 15.73 -10.22
CA GLY A 456 3.11 16.83 -11.06
C GLY A 456 3.19 16.51 -12.55
N ALA A 457 3.25 15.22 -12.91
CA ALA A 457 3.35 14.76 -14.29
C ALA A 457 1.96 14.69 -14.96
N ILE A 458 0.94 14.27 -14.22
CA ILE A 458 -0.42 14.12 -14.72
C ILE A 458 -1.10 15.49 -14.74
N ASN A 459 -1.49 15.97 -15.94
CA ASN A 459 -2.19 17.24 -16.08
C ASN A 459 -3.68 17.10 -15.66
N PRO A 460 -4.13 17.72 -14.57
CA PRO A 460 -5.52 17.59 -14.11
C PRO A 460 -6.52 18.35 -14.98
N GLU A 461 -6.07 19.31 -15.80
CA GLU A 461 -6.94 20.10 -16.66
C GLU A 461 -7.31 19.38 -17.97
N ASP A 462 -6.61 18.30 -18.30
CA ASP A 462 -6.97 17.49 -19.45
C ASP A 462 -8.23 16.67 -19.16
N ARG A 463 -9.37 17.20 -19.61
CA ARG A 463 -10.70 16.57 -19.45
C ARG A 463 -10.81 15.18 -20.09
N LYS A 464 -9.88 14.79 -20.97
CA LYS A 464 -9.84 13.45 -21.56
C LYS A 464 -9.08 12.46 -20.69
N THR A 465 -8.25 12.94 -19.78
CA THR A 465 -7.40 12.12 -18.92
C THR A 465 -8.12 11.78 -17.63
N ARG A 466 -8.33 10.48 -17.41
CA ARG A 466 -8.81 9.98 -16.12
C ARG A 466 -7.63 9.96 -15.15
N ILE A 467 -7.69 10.78 -14.11
CA ILE A 467 -6.63 10.84 -13.09
C ILE A 467 -6.69 9.56 -12.24
N PRO A 468 -5.63 8.73 -12.23
CA PRO A 468 -5.58 7.56 -11.35
C PRO A 468 -5.41 7.97 -9.88
N ALA A 469 -5.85 7.10 -8.97
CA ALA A 469 -5.51 7.24 -7.57
C ALA A 469 -4.01 6.96 -7.36
N ILE A 470 -3.28 7.91 -6.79
CA ILE A 470 -1.86 7.72 -6.45
C ILE A 470 -1.77 7.33 -4.97
N VAL A 471 -1.22 6.16 -4.69
CA VAL A 471 -1.28 5.51 -3.37
C VAL A 471 0.11 5.08 -2.91
N PRO A 472 0.69 5.69 -1.86
CA PRO A 472 1.94 5.23 -1.29
C PRO A 472 1.74 3.93 -0.48
N ALA A 473 2.61 2.94 -0.67
CA ALA A 473 2.58 1.68 0.08
C ALA A 473 3.54 1.64 1.29
N ALA A 474 4.39 2.66 1.44
CA ALA A 474 5.36 2.76 2.53
C ALA A 474 5.29 4.11 3.26
N ARG A 475 5.76 4.10 4.51
CA ARG A 475 5.80 5.26 5.38
C ARG A 475 6.78 6.31 4.83
N ASP A 476 6.41 7.59 4.97
CA ASP A 476 7.35 8.68 4.70
C ASP A 476 8.36 8.76 5.86
N LYS A 477 9.62 9.08 5.59
CA LYS A 477 10.67 9.17 6.62
C LYS A 477 10.32 10.14 7.76
N HIS A 478 9.47 11.14 7.52
CA HIS A 478 9.04 12.14 8.50
C HIS A 478 7.71 11.78 9.20
N ASP A 479 7.06 10.68 8.84
CA ASP A 479 5.81 10.24 9.48
C ASP A 479 6.14 9.42 10.73
N GLU A 480 6.26 10.08 11.90
CA GLU A 480 6.54 9.43 13.18
C GLU A 480 5.31 8.74 13.81
N GLU A 481 4.11 9.01 13.29
CA GLU A 481 2.87 8.52 13.88
C GLU A 481 2.44 7.15 13.36
N SER A 482 2.78 6.85 12.11
CA SER A 482 2.39 5.60 11.44
C SER A 482 3.50 4.56 11.53
N THR A 483 3.12 3.29 11.43
CA THR A 483 4.08 2.21 11.12
C THR A 483 3.96 1.84 9.64
N ASP A 484 4.92 1.08 9.10
CA ASP A 484 4.83 0.62 7.71
C ASP A 484 3.59 -0.25 7.49
N ARG A 485 3.23 -1.12 8.44
CA ARG A 485 1.97 -1.89 8.40
C ARG A 485 0.73 -0.99 8.39
N HIS A 486 0.74 0.14 9.11
CA HIS A 486 -0.38 1.10 9.08
C HIS A 486 -0.59 1.65 7.68
N VAL A 487 0.49 2.16 7.06
CA VAL A 487 0.44 2.75 5.73
C VAL A 487 0.06 1.71 4.67
N LEU A 488 0.57 0.49 4.80
CA LEU A 488 0.21 -0.58 3.88
C LEU A 488 -1.27 -1.00 4.02
N LEU A 489 -1.83 -1.00 5.23
CA LEU A 489 -3.28 -1.18 5.42
C LEU A 489 -4.10 -0.04 4.80
N GLU A 490 -3.61 1.21 4.87
CA GLU A 490 -4.25 2.35 4.21
C GLU A 490 -4.20 2.20 2.68
N CYS A 491 -3.06 1.76 2.14
CA CYS A 491 -2.90 1.44 0.72
C CYS A 491 -3.89 0.37 0.25
N LEU A 492 -3.93 -0.79 0.92
CA LEU A 492 -4.89 -1.85 0.62
C LEU A 492 -6.35 -1.39 0.78
N GLY A 493 -6.62 -0.56 1.79
CA GLY A 493 -7.93 0.03 2.02
C GLY A 493 -8.38 0.95 0.88
N ALA A 494 -7.49 1.82 0.40
CA ALA A 494 -7.73 2.71 -0.73
C ALA A 494 -7.98 1.93 -2.03
N LEU A 495 -7.19 0.90 -2.29
CA LEU A 495 -7.37 0.01 -3.45
C LEU A 495 -8.70 -0.74 -3.38
N TRP A 496 -9.04 -1.30 -2.22
CA TRP A 496 -10.32 -1.98 -2.03
C TRP A 496 -11.52 -1.04 -2.19
N ALA A 497 -11.40 0.18 -1.68
CA ALA A 497 -12.41 1.22 -1.85
C ALA A 497 -12.57 1.62 -3.32
N ALA A 498 -11.48 1.59 -4.08
CA ALA A 498 -11.44 1.78 -5.52
C ALA A 498 -11.91 0.55 -6.34
N GLY A 499 -12.37 -0.53 -5.67
CA GLY A 499 -12.95 -1.70 -6.33
C GLY A 499 -12.00 -2.89 -6.48
N VAL A 500 -10.71 -2.76 -6.11
CA VAL A 500 -9.72 -3.85 -6.22
C VAL A 500 -10.10 -5.01 -5.29
N ALA A 501 -9.96 -6.24 -5.80
CA ALA A 501 -10.20 -7.45 -5.04
C ALA A 501 -9.02 -7.74 -4.08
N VAL A 502 -9.04 -7.12 -2.90
CA VAL A 502 -8.06 -7.38 -1.83
C VAL A 502 -8.43 -8.65 -1.06
N ASP A 503 -7.49 -9.57 -0.92
CA ASP A 503 -7.58 -10.70 0.01
C ASP A 503 -7.35 -10.20 1.45
N TRP A 504 -8.43 -9.70 2.04
CA TRP A 504 -8.42 -9.22 3.42
C TRP A 504 -8.06 -10.30 4.42
N LYS A 505 -8.29 -11.59 4.12
CA LYS A 505 -7.88 -12.67 5.01
C LYS A 505 -6.35 -12.69 5.10
N ARG A 506 -5.66 -12.71 3.96
CA ARG A 506 -4.19 -12.70 3.90
C ARG A 506 -3.61 -11.41 4.46
N ALA A 507 -4.21 -10.25 4.12
CA ALA A 507 -3.76 -8.96 4.64
C ALA A 507 -3.85 -8.88 6.17
N SER A 508 -4.98 -9.33 6.75
CA SER A 508 -5.16 -9.33 8.22
C SER A 508 -4.15 -10.24 8.91
N ASP A 509 -3.91 -11.43 8.35
CA ASP A 509 -2.96 -12.43 8.89
C ASP A 509 -1.53 -11.89 9.03
N GLN A 510 -1.15 -10.95 8.18
CA GLN A 510 0.21 -10.41 8.09
C GLN A 510 0.34 -9.04 8.76
N LEU A 511 -0.65 -8.16 8.60
CA LEU A 511 -0.52 -6.73 8.93
C LEU A 511 -1.22 -6.35 10.23
N GLU A 512 -2.24 -7.10 10.65
CA GLU A 512 -3.02 -6.77 11.83
C GLU A 512 -2.66 -7.64 13.05
N PRO A 513 -2.78 -7.09 14.26
CA PRO A 513 -2.63 -7.87 15.48
C PRO A 513 -3.59 -9.05 15.55
N LEU A 514 -3.04 -10.25 15.78
CA LEU A 514 -3.74 -11.54 15.89
C LEU A 514 -4.45 -12.02 14.60
N GLY A 515 -4.46 -11.24 13.51
CA GLY A 515 -4.95 -11.64 12.18
C GLY A 515 -6.24 -12.47 12.17
N THR A 516 -6.27 -13.54 11.39
CA THR A 516 -7.41 -14.49 11.37
C THR A 516 -7.45 -15.43 12.55
N ARG A 517 -6.46 -15.38 13.44
CA ARG A 517 -6.50 -16.20 14.65
C ARG A 517 -7.69 -15.82 15.52
N ARG A 518 -8.27 -14.61 15.39
CA ARG A 518 -9.48 -14.05 16.06
C ARG A 518 -10.82 -14.82 15.90
N ARG A 519 -10.82 -16.14 15.66
CA ARG A 519 -12.02 -16.97 15.39
C ARG A 519 -12.61 -17.74 16.56
#